data_AF-A0AA38FHU3-F1
#
_entry.id   AF-A0AA38FHU3-F1
#
_cell.length_a   1.000
_cell.length_b   1.000
_cell.length_c   1.000
_cell.angle_alpha   90.00
_cell.angle_beta   90.00
_cell.angle_gamma   90.00
#
_symmetry.space_group_name_H-M   'P 1'
#
loop_
_entity.id
_entity.type
_entity.pdbx_description
1 polymer ?
#
loop_
_entity_poly.entity_id
_entity_poly.type
_entity_poly.pdbx_seq_one_letter_code
_entity_poly.pdbx_strand_id
1 'polypeptide(L)' 'LLISKPYALAMFCGLIEYALEVNFIPELKMHWWASNLGLIMVVIGELIRKSGILTARRSFTHDIKRYLRDDHELVTYGIY' A
#
# COMPACT_ATOMS: atom_id res chain seq x y z
N LEU A 1 -3.41 -0.48 -16.07
CA LEU A 1 -2.66 0.69 -15.57
C LEU A 1 -2.92 0.79 -14.08
N LEU A 2 -1.89 0.73 -13.23
CA LEU A 2 -2.04 0.74 -11.76
C LEU A 2 -2.61 2.07 -11.21
N ILE A 3 -2.54 3.15 -11.99
CA ILE A 3 -3.05 4.47 -11.65
C ILE A 3 -4.26 4.77 -12.53
N SER A 4 -5.43 4.91 -11.91
CA SER A 4 -6.67 5.29 -12.58
C SER A 4 -7.01 6.76 -12.30
N LYS A 5 -7.84 7.38 -13.15
CA LYS A 5 -8.35 8.75 -12.92
C LYS A 5 -8.94 8.96 -11.51
N PRO A 6 -9.82 8.09 -10.98
CA PRO A 6 -10.35 8.26 -9.64
C PRO A 6 -9.29 8.08 -8.55
N TYR A 7 -8.29 7.21 -8.76
CA TYR A 7 -7.18 7.04 -7.82
C TYR A 7 -6.33 8.31 -7.73
N ALA A 8 -5.99 8.91 -8.88
CA ALA A 8 -5.24 10.16 -8.92
C ALA A 8 -6.02 11.31 -8.25
N LEU A 9 -7.34 11.38 -8.48
CA LEU A 9 -8.21 12.37 -7.84
C LEU A 9 -8.22 12.20 -6.32
N ALA A 10 -8.38 10.97 -5.81
CA ALA A 10 -8.37 10.69 -4.37
C ALA A 10 -7.04 11.09 -3.73
N MET A 11 -5.92 10.79 -4.38
CA MET A 11 -4.60 11.18 -3.89
C MET A 11 -4.41 12.70 -3.85
N PHE A 12 -4.95 13.42 -4.85
CA PHE A 12 -4.94 14.87 -4.88
C PHE A 12 -5.83 15.50 -3.80
N CYS A 13 -7.02 14.94 -3.57
CA CYS A 13 -7.89 15.37 -2.47
C CYS A 13 -7.21 15.22 -1.11
N GLY A 14 -6.52 14.11 -0.86
CA GLY A 14 -5.77 13.91 0.39
C GLY A 14 -4.64 14.92 0.59
N LEU A 15 -3.97 15.35 -0.49
CA LEU A 15 -2.97 16.42 -0.43
C LEU A 15 -3.59 17.77 -0.08
N ILE A 16 -4.75 18.09 -0.67
CA ILE A 16 -5.50 19.32 -0.35
C ILE A 16 -5.96 19.30 1.10
N GLU A 17 -6.54 18.19 1.56
CA GLU A 17 -6.97 18.00 2.94
C GLU A 17 -5.82 18.26 3.91
N TYR A 18 -4.66 17.63 3.69
CA TYR A 18 -3.47 17.86 4.51
C TYR A 18 -3.02 19.33 4.50
N ALA A 19 -3.00 19.97 3.32
CA ALA A 19 -2.61 21.37 3.20
C ALA A 19 -3.59 22.28 3.96
N LEU A 20 -4.90 22.06 3.85
CA LEU A 20 -5.91 22.83 4.58
C LEU A 20 -5.80 22.60 6.09
N GLU A 21 -5.65 21.35 6.55
CA GLU A 21 -5.50 21.04 7.97
C GLU A 21 -4.29 21.73 8.60
N VAL A 22 -3.13 21.74 7.92
CA VAL A 22 -1.92 22.42 8.42
C VAL A 22 -2.11 23.94 8.51
N ASN A 23 -2.83 24.55 7.56
CA ASN A 23 -3.03 26.02 7.54
C ASN A 23 -4.12 26.49 8.50
N PHE A 24 -5.22 25.73 8.65
CA PHE A 24 -6.38 26.16 9.43
C PHE A 24 -6.45 25.53 10.83
N ILE A 25 -5.89 24.32 11.04
CA ILE A 25 -5.97 23.57 12.31
C ILE A 25 -4.60 22.94 12.65
N PRO A 26 -3.58 23.76 12.95
CA PRO A 26 -2.23 23.25 13.22
C PRO A 26 -2.16 22.37 14.48
N GLU A 27 -3.08 22.55 15.44
CA GLU A 27 -3.10 21.77 16.69
C GLU A 27 -3.38 20.27 16.48
N LEU A 28 -4.13 19.90 15.42
CA LEU A 28 -4.41 18.50 15.13
C LEU A 28 -3.14 17.76 14.68
N LYS A 29 -2.26 18.45 13.95
CA LYS A 29 -1.00 17.91 13.41
C LYS A 29 0.15 17.93 14.42
N MET A 30 -0.02 18.54 15.59
CA MET A 30 0.99 18.57 16.66
C MET A 30 1.14 17.21 17.38
N HIS A 31 0.26 16.26 17.09
CA HIS A 31 0.32 14.88 17.57
C HIS A 31 1.35 14.04 16.80
N TRP A 32 2.64 14.30 17.05
CA TRP A 32 3.77 13.56 16.47
C TRP A 32 3.65 12.04 16.58
N TRP A 33 3.04 11.55 17.67
CA TRP A 33 2.80 10.13 17.91
C TRP A 33 1.90 9.50 16.84
N ALA A 34 0.83 10.19 16.41
CA ALA A 34 -0.10 9.67 15.42
C ALA A 34 0.56 9.52 14.05
N SER A 35 1.39 10.49 13.66
CA SER A 35 2.19 10.41 12.43
C SER A 35 3.22 9.27 12.49
N ASN A 36 3.90 9.11 13.62
CA ASN A 36 4.89 8.05 13.80
C ASN A 36 4.24 6.65 13.78
N LEU A 37 3.06 6.49 14.39
CA LEU A 37 2.28 5.24 14.31
C LEU A 37 1.86 4.93 12.87
N GLY A 38 1.40 5.93 12.12
CA GLY A 38 1.08 5.79 10.71
C GLY A 38 2.29 5.34 9.89
N LEU A 39 3.46 5.94 10.13
CA LEU A 39 4.70 5.56 9.46
C LEU A 39 5.11 4.11 9.75
N ILE A 40 5.04 3.69 11.02
CA ILE A 40 5.31 2.31 11.42
C ILE A 40 4.37 1.35 10.70
N MET A 41 3.07 1.67 10.65
CA MET A 41 2.08 0.85 9.96
C MET A 41 2.38 0.71 8.45
N VAL A 42 2.77 1.80 7.79
CA VAL A 42 3.17 1.80 6.37
C VAL A 42 4.40 0.92 6.16
N VAL A 43 5.43 1.05 7.00
CA VAL A 43 6.66 0.24 6.90
C VAL A 43 6.34 -1.25 7.06
N ILE A 44 5.57 -1.62 8.08
CA ILE A 44 5.16 -3.01 8.30
C ILE A 44 4.36 -3.54 7.11
N GLY A 45 3.39 -2.76 6.60
CA GLY A 45 2.60 -3.14 5.43
C GLY A 45 3.45 -3.33 4.17
N GLU A 46 4.46 -2.47 3.94
CA GLU A 46 5.38 -2.59 2.82
C GLU A 46 6.29 -3.82 2.95
N LEU A 47 6.76 -4.12 4.18
CA LEU A 47 7.52 -5.34 4.45
C LEU A 47 6.69 -6.58 4.12
N ILE A 48 5.47 -6.69 4.66
CA ILE A 48 4.54 -7.80 4.38
C ILE A 48 4.32 -7.97 2.87
N ARG A 49 4.08 -6.86 2.16
CA ARG A 49 3.88 -6.88 0.71
C ARG A 49 5.11 -7.41 -0.03
N LYS A 50 6.30 -6.90 0.29
CA LYS A 50 7.55 -7.33 -0.36
C LYS A 50 7.87 -8.78 -0.03
N SER A 51 7.66 -9.22 1.21
CA SER A 51 7.86 -10.61 1.60
C SER A 51 6.87 -11.56 0.93
N GLY A 52 5.61 -11.16 0.71
CA GLY A 52 4.66 -11.92 -0.10
C GLY A 52 5.13 -12.07 -1.54
N ILE A 53 5.58 -10.97 -2.17
CA ILE A 53 6.16 -11.00 -3.53
C ILE A 53 7.38 -11.93 -3.59
N LEU A 54 8.27 -11.88 -2.59
CA LEU A 54 9.45 -12.73 -2.51
C LEU A 54 9.11 -14.21 -2.27
N THR A 55 8.09 -14.50 -1.46
CA THR A 55 7.64 -15.85 -1.14
C THR A 55 6.93 -16.48 -2.35
N ALA A 56 6.07 -15.72 -3.03
CA ALA A 56 5.40 -16.16 -4.24
C ALA A 56 6.37 -16.29 -5.42
N ARG A 57 7.44 -15.49 -5.48
CA ARG A 57 8.52 -15.52 -6.49
C ARG A 57 8.00 -15.71 -7.93
N ARG A 58 8.08 -16.93 -8.49
CA ARG A 58 7.62 -17.29 -9.84
C ARG A 58 6.10 -17.22 -9.99
N SER A 59 5.38 -17.40 -8.89
CA SER A 59 3.93 -17.34 -8.80
C SER A 59 3.37 -15.93 -8.55
N PHE A 60 4.21 -14.89 -8.43
CA PHE A 60 3.71 -13.51 -8.34
C PHE A 60 3.50 -12.90 -9.72
N THR A 61 2.25 -12.70 -10.12
CA THR A 61 1.90 -11.93 -11.32
C THR A 61 1.24 -10.61 -10.94
N HIS A 62 1.71 -9.50 -11.53
CA HIS A 62 1.12 -8.17 -11.33
C HIS A 62 -0.35 -8.10 -11.81
N ASP A 63 -0.72 -8.94 -12.77
CA ASP A 63 -2.09 -9.14 -13.23
C ASP A 63 -2.62 -10.48 -12.72
N ILE A 64 -3.90 -10.48 -12.32
CA ILE A 64 -4.61 -11.71 -11.94
C ILE A 64 -4.74 -12.60 -13.17
N LYS A 65 -4.05 -13.74 -13.17
CA LYS A 65 -4.17 -14.76 -14.22
C LYS A 65 -5.46 -15.55 -14.02
N ARG A 66 -6.22 -15.75 -15.10
CA ARG A 66 -7.47 -16.54 -15.10
C ARG A 66 -7.30 -17.97 -15.63
N TYR A 67 -6.11 -18.28 -16.17
CA TYR A 67 -5.80 -19.59 -16.75
C TYR A 67 -4.60 -20.19 -16.02
N LEU A 68 -4.70 -21.48 -15.69
CA LEU A 68 -3.62 -22.25 -15.09
C LEU A 68 -2.45 -22.34 -16.08
N ARG A 69 -1.23 -22.06 -15.61
CA ARG A 69 0.01 -22.33 -16.33
C ARG A 69 0.74 -23.43 -15.59
N ASP A 70 1.39 -24.33 -16.33
CA ASP A 70 2.12 -25.46 -15.74
C ASP A 70 3.23 -25.01 -14.75
N ASP A 71 3.73 -23.78 -14.90
CA ASP A 71 4.75 -23.18 -14.02
C ASP A 71 4.19 -22.47 -12.77
N HIS A 72 2.86 -22.47 -12.56
CA HIS A 72 2.20 -21.80 -11.44
C HIS A 72 1.89 -22.81 -10.32
N GLU A 73 2.75 -22.86 -9.31
CA GLU A 73 2.51 -23.68 -8.11
C GLU A 73 1.80 -22.85 -7.03
N LEU A 74 0.90 -23.50 -6.29
CA LEU A 74 0.24 -22.94 -5.12
C LEU A 74 1.26 -22.75 -4.00
N VAL A 75 1.45 -21.50 -3.56
CA VAL A 75 2.34 -21.17 -2.45
C VAL A 75 1.55 -21.27 -1.14
N THR A 76 1.89 -22.25 -0.30
CA THR A 76 1.27 -22.50 1.02
C THR A 76 2.24 -22.33 2.19
N TYR A 77 3.38 -21.69 1.93
CA TYR A 77 4.43 -21.47 2.92
C TYR A 77 4.77 -19.98 3.02
N GLY A 78 5.37 -19.59 4.15
CA GLY A 78 5.75 -18.21 4.41
C GLY A 78 4.59 -17.39 5.00
N ILE A 79 4.21 -16.30 4.32
CA ILE A 79 3.18 -15.34 4.78
C ILE A 79 1.80 -15.63 4.17
N TYR A 80 1.74 -16.55 3.21
CA TYR A 80 0.51 -17.09 2.64
C TYR A 80 0.00 -18.26 3.48
#